data_AF-A0A9P3MPH0-F1
#
_entry.id   AF-A0A9P3MPH0-F1
#
_cell.length_a   1.000
_cell.length_b   1.000
_cell.length_c   1.000
_cell.angle_alpha   90.00
_cell.angle_beta   90.00
_cell.angle_gamma   90.00
#
_symmetry.space_group_name_H-M   'P 1'
#
loop_
_entity.id
_entity.type
_entity.pdbx_description
1 polymer ?
#
loop_
_entity_poly.entity_id
_entity_poly.type
_entity_poly.pdbx_seq_one_letter_code
_entity_poly.pdbx_strand_id
1 'polypeptide(L)'
;MARLSAPIRRSPVSPLSSLPVLLLVAAAMAAPPPPAPSSMDQILPVPGASTPDPVAMAEKAALLAFASALGDHPVFARASWINKTLGMSYENTKPCVQFWQRITCDEKGRVNAIDFNIAAMMSSDPEFAPGGSVGPLKGRVPWERMGALGNLVLINLQGNAIHGPPLPANLTAFPKLYEILLQGNRFNGSLPDQISTLKALKKL
;
A
#
# COMPACT_ATOMS: atom_id res chain seq x y z
N MET A 1 75.14 12.05 29.16
CA MET A 1 74.43 11.21 30.13
C MET A 1 73.42 10.34 29.38
N ALA A 2 73.50 9.03 29.62
CA ALA A 2 72.57 7.92 29.33
C ALA A 2 71.78 7.85 28.00
N ARG A 3 72.20 6.88 27.17
CA ARG A 3 71.41 6.12 26.17
C ARG A 3 70.36 5.24 26.87
N LEU A 4 69.26 4.89 26.19
CA LEU A 4 68.82 3.49 25.99
C LEU A 4 67.53 3.40 25.14
N SER A 5 67.68 2.80 23.96
CA SER A 5 66.63 2.29 23.09
C SER A 5 66.03 0.99 23.68
N ALA A 6 64.72 0.77 23.53
CA ALA A 6 64.06 -0.51 23.82
C ALA A 6 63.46 -1.13 22.54
N PRO A 7 63.54 -2.46 22.33
CA PRO A 7 63.28 -3.09 21.03
C PRO A 7 61.88 -3.72 20.90
N ILE A 8 61.47 -3.85 19.64
CA ILE A 8 60.27 -4.55 19.15
C ILE A 8 60.42 -6.06 19.36
N ARG A 9 59.48 -6.69 20.06
CA ARG A 9 59.46 -8.15 20.30
C ARG A 9 58.46 -8.82 19.33
N ARG A 10 58.99 -9.55 18.35
CA ARG A 10 58.24 -10.55 17.56
C ARG A 10 58.23 -11.87 18.33
N SER A 11 57.07 -12.50 18.46
CA SER A 11 56.94 -13.84 19.03
C SER A 11 56.96 -14.91 17.93
N PRO A 12 57.55 -16.09 18.19
CA PRO A 12 57.81 -17.12 17.18
C PRO A 12 56.61 -18.06 16.96
N VAL A 13 56.56 -18.63 15.76
CA VAL A 13 55.69 -19.74 15.34
C VAL A 13 56.51 -21.04 15.42
N SER A 14 55.99 -22.06 16.12
CA SER A 14 56.51 -23.45 16.10
C SER A 14 55.34 -24.44 16.37
N PRO A 15 55.47 -25.76 16.12
CA PRO A 15 54.77 -26.43 15.03
C PRO A 15 53.79 -27.53 15.49
N LEU A 16 53.07 -28.07 14.50
CA LEU A 16 52.23 -29.28 14.58
C LEU A 16 52.92 -30.46 15.28
N SER A 17 52.23 -31.08 16.23
CA SER A 17 52.43 -32.48 16.59
C SER A 17 51.09 -33.18 16.86
N SER A 18 51.07 -34.47 16.56
CA SER A 18 49.95 -35.35 16.24
C SER A 18 49.26 -36.00 17.45
N LEU A 19 47.92 -36.14 17.36
CA LEU A 19 47.01 -37.25 17.74
C LEU A 19 47.28 -38.11 19.00
N PRO A 20 46.24 -38.45 19.80
CA PRO A 20 45.30 -39.50 19.37
C PRO A 20 43.81 -39.14 19.53
N VAL A 21 43.01 -39.69 18.61
CA VAL A 21 41.54 -39.69 18.61
C VAL A 21 41.06 -40.60 19.74
N LEU A 22 40.42 -40.03 20.78
CA LEU A 22 39.68 -40.80 21.76
C LEU A 22 38.19 -40.80 21.38
N LEU A 23 37.70 -41.99 21.04
CA LEU A 23 36.33 -42.28 20.66
C LEU A 23 35.40 -42.17 21.88
N LEU A 24 34.69 -41.06 22.03
CA LEU A 24 33.59 -40.93 22.99
C LEU A 24 32.27 -41.14 22.26
N VAL A 25 31.68 -42.32 22.49
CA VAL A 25 30.32 -42.67 22.08
C VAL A 25 29.35 -41.83 22.93
N ALA A 26 28.83 -40.75 22.34
CA ALA A 26 27.70 -40.03 22.92
C ALA A 26 26.41 -40.78 22.53
N ALA A 27 25.76 -41.39 23.52
CA ALA A 27 24.43 -41.93 23.38
C ALA A 27 23.45 -40.78 23.10
N ALA A 28 22.89 -40.74 21.89
CA ALA A 28 21.80 -39.85 21.54
C ALA A 28 20.54 -40.30 22.29
N MET A 29 20.21 -39.64 23.40
CA MET A 29 18.87 -39.73 23.97
C MET A 29 17.94 -38.94 23.05
N ALA A 30 17.14 -39.66 22.27
CA ALA A 30 16.08 -39.07 21.45
C ALA A 30 15.13 -38.28 22.37
N ALA A 31 15.10 -36.96 22.21
CA ALA A 31 14.08 -36.12 22.83
C ALA A 31 12.70 -36.53 22.28
N PRO A 32 11.64 -36.60 23.11
CA PRO A 32 10.30 -36.92 22.64
C PRO A 32 9.81 -35.82 21.66
N PRO A 33 9.03 -36.19 20.63
CA PRO A 33 8.49 -35.23 19.69
C PRO A 33 7.58 -34.21 20.41
N PRO A 34 7.53 -32.94 19.94
CA PRO A 34 6.61 -31.96 20.50
C PRO A 34 5.15 -32.43 20.35
N PRO A 35 4.26 -32.14 21.31
CA PRO A 35 2.86 -32.52 21.19
C PRO A 35 2.24 -31.86 19.96
N ALA A 36 1.42 -32.62 19.23
CA ALA A 36 0.64 -32.12 18.10
C ALA A 36 -0.23 -30.92 18.53
N PRO A 37 -0.49 -29.94 17.64
CA PRO A 37 -1.29 -28.77 17.99
C PRO A 37 -2.69 -29.22 18.39
N SER A 38 -3.05 -28.97 19.65
CA SER A 38 -4.39 -29.19 20.19
C SER A 38 -5.38 -28.32 19.42
N SER A 39 -6.35 -28.98 18.80
CA SER A 39 -7.45 -28.42 18.03
C SER A 39 -8.42 -27.65 18.93
N MET A 40 -8.10 -26.42 19.37
CA MET A 40 -9.12 -25.52 19.93
C MET A 40 -8.67 -24.06 20.08
N ASP A 41 -8.36 -23.38 18.97
CA ASP A 41 -8.56 -21.92 18.88
C ASP A 41 -9.75 -21.65 17.95
N GLN A 42 -10.90 -22.21 18.29
CA GLN A 42 -12.18 -21.66 17.84
C GLN A 42 -12.64 -20.66 18.89
N ILE A 43 -12.17 -19.43 18.76
CA ILE A 43 -12.81 -18.28 19.40
C ILE A 43 -14.24 -18.28 18.88
N LEU A 44 -15.20 -18.58 19.77
CA LEU A 44 -16.62 -18.48 19.47
C LEU A 44 -16.90 -17.06 18.94
N PRO A 45 -17.60 -16.89 17.80
CA PRO A 45 -17.96 -15.57 17.31
C PRO A 45 -18.74 -14.83 18.40
N VAL A 46 -18.27 -13.65 18.81
CA VAL A 46 -19.01 -12.78 19.72
C VAL A 46 -20.39 -12.53 19.10
N PRO A 47 -21.50 -12.87 19.79
CA PRO A 47 -22.84 -12.61 19.27
C PRO A 47 -23.00 -11.11 19.05
N GLY A 48 -23.12 -10.69 17.77
CA GLY A 48 -23.21 -9.28 17.38
C GLY A 48 -21.95 -8.70 16.70
N ALA A 49 -20.86 -9.46 16.58
CA ALA A 49 -19.76 -9.07 15.70
C ALA A 49 -20.17 -9.32 14.23
N SER A 50 -20.62 -8.28 13.54
CA SER A 50 -20.80 -8.33 12.08
C SER A 50 -19.45 -8.70 11.45
N THR A 51 -19.38 -9.84 10.76
CA THR A 51 -18.22 -10.18 9.93
C THR A 51 -17.93 -9.00 8.99
N PRO A 52 -16.68 -8.54 8.87
CA PRO A 52 -16.38 -7.40 8.01
C PRO A 52 -16.77 -7.71 6.57
N ASP A 53 -17.49 -6.79 5.92
CA ASP A 53 -17.91 -6.91 4.53
C ASP A 53 -16.67 -7.10 3.63
N PRO A 54 -16.51 -8.27 2.99
CA PRO A 54 -15.31 -8.57 2.21
C PRO A 54 -15.11 -7.61 1.04
N VAL A 55 -16.20 -7.07 0.50
CA VAL A 55 -16.11 -6.15 -0.64
C VAL A 55 -15.68 -4.77 -0.17
N ALA A 56 -16.23 -4.27 0.94
CA ALA A 56 -15.79 -3.03 1.55
C ALA A 56 -14.30 -3.08 1.97
N MET A 57 -13.83 -4.24 2.46
CA MET A 57 -12.41 -4.46 2.74
C MET A 57 -11.54 -4.40 1.47
N ALA A 58 -12.00 -5.00 0.37
CA ALA A 58 -11.28 -4.98 -0.91
C ALA A 58 -11.21 -3.57 -1.52
N GLU A 59 -12.32 -2.81 -1.50
CA GLU A 59 -12.35 -1.42 -1.98
C GLU A 59 -11.37 -0.55 -1.20
N LYS A 60 -11.37 -0.70 0.12
CA LYS A 60 -10.42 0.00 0.99
C LYS A 60 -8.98 -0.35 0.66
N ALA A 61 -8.66 -1.64 0.51
CA ALA A 61 -7.32 -2.09 0.15
C ALA A 61 -6.87 -1.50 -1.21
N ALA A 62 -7.81 -1.39 -2.16
CA ALA A 62 -7.57 -0.75 -3.45
C ALA A 62 -7.26 0.74 -3.32
N LEU A 63 -8.00 1.49 -2.51
CA LEU A 63 -7.74 2.91 -2.25
C LEU A 63 -6.38 3.12 -1.54
N LEU A 64 -6.04 2.29 -0.57
CA LEU A 64 -4.72 2.34 0.09
C LEU A 64 -3.58 2.02 -0.87
N ALA A 65 -3.80 1.07 -1.78
CA ALA A 65 -2.84 0.78 -2.83
C ALA A 65 -2.69 1.95 -3.80
N PHE A 66 -3.80 2.60 -4.17
CA PHE A 66 -3.79 3.82 -4.98
C PHE A 66 -2.98 4.93 -4.32
N ALA A 67 -3.21 5.21 -3.03
CA ALA A 67 -2.47 6.22 -2.29
C ALA A 67 -0.97 5.91 -2.21
N SER A 68 -0.61 4.67 -1.88
CA SER A 68 0.81 4.27 -1.79
C SER A 68 1.53 4.31 -3.13
N ALA A 69 0.85 3.94 -4.23
CA ALA A 69 1.42 4.00 -5.58
C ALA A 69 1.66 5.44 -6.08
N LEU A 70 1.02 6.43 -5.46
CA LEU A 70 1.20 7.86 -5.74
C LEU A 70 2.14 8.59 -4.76
N GLY A 71 2.92 7.82 -3.99
CA GLY A 71 4.16 8.29 -3.35
C GLY A 71 4.00 9.15 -2.09
N ASP A 72 3.34 8.62 -1.05
CA ASP A 72 3.19 9.23 0.29
C ASP A 72 2.83 10.73 0.25
N HIS A 73 2.01 11.11 -0.75
CA HIS A 73 1.67 12.49 -0.98
C HIS A 73 0.85 13.05 0.20
N PRO A 74 1.15 14.25 0.72
CA PRO A 74 0.48 14.78 1.91
C PRO A 74 -1.02 15.02 1.73
N VAL A 75 -1.51 15.05 0.49
CA VAL A 75 -2.97 15.09 0.22
C VAL A 75 -3.70 13.91 0.86
N PHE A 76 -3.11 12.71 0.92
CA PHE A 76 -3.79 11.54 1.48
C PHE A 76 -3.95 11.65 2.99
N ALA A 77 -2.96 12.21 3.68
CA ALA A 77 -3.06 12.48 5.12
C ALA A 77 -4.14 13.53 5.40
N ARG A 78 -4.13 14.61 4.63
CA ARG A 78 -5.08 15.71 4.80
C ARG A 78 -6.50 15.36 4.37
N ALA A 79 -6.65 14.45 3.41
CA ALA A 79 -7.92 13.87 3.00
C ALA A 79 -8.45 12.81 4.00
N SER A 80 -7.76 12.60 5.12
CA SER A 80 -8.07 11.61 6.15
C SER A 80 -7.93 10.13 5.74
N TRP A 81 -7.22 9.84 4.65
CA TRP A 81 -6.98 8.45 4.22
C TRP A 81 -5.98 7.74 5.14
N ILE A 82 -5.08 8.48 5.78
CA ILE A 82 -3.95 7.94 6.58
C ILE A 82 -3.69 8.69 7.90
N ASN A 83 -4.74 9.05 8.64
CA ASN A 83 -4.59 9.80 9.90
C ASN A 83 -3.98 8.94 11.04
N LYS A 84 -2.64 8.92 11.11
CA LYS A 84 -1.85 8.21 12.14
C LYS A 84 -1.94 8.85 13.53
N THR A 85 -2.27 10.14 13.62
CA THR A 85 -2.31 10.94 14.85
C THR A 85 -3.45 10.59 15.81
N LEU A 86 -4.52 9.96 15.32
CA LEU A 86 -5.65 9.53 16.14
C LEU A 86 -5.52 8.08 16.68
N GLY A 87 -4.35 7.44 16.55
CA GLY A 87 -4.19 6.03 16.91
C GLY A 87 -4.99 5.07 16.02
N MET A 88 -5.60 5.59 14.95
CA MET A 88 -6.31 4.79 13.96
C MET A 88 -5.29 4.08 13.07
N SER A 89 -5.21 2.75 13.20
CA SER A 89 -4.59 1.89 12.20
C SER A 89 -5.38 1.99 10.89
N TYR A 90 -4.68 1.90 9.76
CA TYR A 90 -5.29 1.79 8.43
C TYR A 90 -6.31 0.66 8.38
N GLU A 91 -6.26 -0.35 9.26
CA GLU A 91 -7.08 -1.56 9.27
C GLU A 91 -8.53 -1.33 9.66
N ASN A 92 -8.83 -0.29 10.45
CA ASN A 92 -10.19 -0.09 11.01
C ASN A 92 -11.00 1.02 10.34
N THR A 93 -10.42 1.72 9.36
CA THR A 93 -11.13 2.80 8.67
C THR A 93 -12.16 2.31 7.64
N LYS A 94 -13.26 3.04 7.47
CA LYS A 94 -14.29 2.79 6.45
C LYS A 94 -14.39 4.03 5.56
N PRO A 95 -13.94 3.99 4.30
CA PRO A 95 -13.82 5.19 3.46
C PRO A 95 -15.11 6.03 3.39
N CYS A 96 -16.25 5.37 3.18
CA CYS A 96 -17.55 6.02 3.04
C CYS A 96 -18.18 6.49 4.36
N VAL A 97 -17.91 5.80 5.47
CA VAL A 97 -18.48 6.14 6.79
C VAL A 97 -17.68 7.25 7.47
N GLN A 98 -16.38 7.30 7.20
CA GLN A 98 -15.45 8.27 7.79
C GLN A 98 -15.13 9.43 6.84
N PHE A 99 -15.95 9.60 5.80
CA PHE A 99 -15.89 10.73 4.87
C PHE A 99 -14.47 11.03 4.39
N TRP A 100 -13.79 10.00 3.88
CA TRP A 100 -12.53 10.21 3.19
C TRP A 100 -12.76 11.27 2.11
N GLN A 101 -12.02 12.37 2.20
CA GLN A 101 -12.18 13.42 1.20
C GLN A 101 -11.71 12.89 -0.16
N ARG A 102 -12.22 13.48 -1.24
CA ARG A 102 -11.85 13.12 -2.63
C ARG A 102 -12.31 11.74 -3.09
N ILE A 103 -13.13 11.05 -2.29
CA ILE A 103 -13.98 9.97 -2.78
C ILE A 103 -15.45 10.34 -2.63
N THR A 104 -16.29 9.69 -3.42
CA THR A 104 -17.74 9.69 -3.23
C THR A 104 -18.21 8.26 -3.11
N CYS A 105 -19.30 8.10 -2.36
CA CYS A 105 -19.93 6.82 -2.16
C CYS A 105 -21.38 6.87 -2.60
N ASP A 106 -21.88 5.73 -3.06
CA ASP A 106 -23.30 5.56 -3.37
C ASP A 106 -24.14 5.40 -2.10
N GLU A 107 -25.45 5.27 -2.28
CA GLU A 107 -26.44 5.08 -1.20
C GLU A 107 -26.20 3.80 -0.38
N LYS A 108 -25.45 2.84 -0.92
CA LYS A 108 -25.08 1.59 -0.24
C LYS A 108 -23.74 1.70 0.49
N GLY A 109 -23.12 2.87 0.49
CA GLY A 109 -21.81 3.10 1.11
C GLY A 109 -20.66 2.45 0.34
N ARG A 110 -20.78 2.31 -0.98
CA ARG A 110 -19.74 1.77 -1.86
C ARG A 110 -19.08 2.88 -2.65
N VAL A 111 -17.77 2.75 -2.86
CA VAL A 111 -16.98 3.78 -3.56
C VAL A 111 -17.42 3.86 -5.02
N ASN A 112 -17.89 5.03 -5.45
CA ASN A 112 -18.34 5.26 -6.83
C ASN A 112 -17.60 6.41 -7.54
N ALA A 113 -16.84 7.25 -6.84
CA ALA A 113 -16.01 8.26 -7.48
C ALA A 113 -14.69 8.47 -6.74
N ILE A 114 -13.65 8.81 -7.50
CA ILE A 114 -12.35 9.30 -7.01
C ILE A 114 -12.04 10.60 -7.75
N ASP A 115 -11.80 11.68 -7.03
CA ASP A 115 -11.50 13.00 -7.61
C ASP A 115 -10.28 13.66 -6.95
N PHE A 116 -9.15 13.60 -7.63
CA PHE A 116 -7.91 14.29 -7.31
C PHE A 116 -7.52 15.34 -8.36
N ASN A 117 -8.50 16.03 -8.95
CA ASN A 117 -8.20 17.17 -9.83
C ASN A 117 -7.39 18.23 -9.07
N ILE A 118 -6.19 18.55 -9.57
CA ILE A 118 -5.30 19.50 -8.89
C ILE A 118 -5.91 20.90 -8.78
N ALA A 119 -6.68 21.33 -9.79
CA ALA A 119 -7.31 22.65 -9.77
C ALA A 119 -8.32 22.73 -8.63
N ALA A 120 -9.10 21.65 -8.44
CA ALA A 120 -10.03 21.50 -7.32
C ALA A 120 -9.32 21.33 -5.97
N MET A 121 -8.05 20.89 -5.95
CA MET A 121 -7.22 20.86 -4.74
C MET A 121 -6.65 22.24 -4.40
N MET A 122 -6.35 23.08 -5.40
CA MET A 122 -5.86 24.45 -5.21
C MET A 122 -6.99 25.43 -4.87
N SER A 123 -8.22 25.15 -5.30
CA SER A 123 -9.37 26.05 -5.12
C SER A 123 -10.18 25.80 -3.84
N SER A 124 -9.95 24.71 -3.11
CA SER A 124 -10.70 24.36 -1.90
C SER A 124 -9.83 24.52 -0.64
N ASP A 125 -10.25 25.45 0.22
CA ASP A 125 -9.81 25.69 1.59
C ASP A 125 -8.47 26.42 1.83
N PRO A 126 -8.52 27.73 2.17
CA PRO A 126 -7.39 28.45 2.75
C PRO A 126 -6.93 27.89 4.11
N GLU A 127 -7.74 27.05 4.77
CA GLU A 127 -7.35 26.31 5.99
C GLU A 127 -6.23 25.28 5.73
N PHE A 128 -6.04 24.89 4.47
CA PHE A 128 -4.93 24.06 4.00
C PHE A 128 -3.61 24.86 3.82
N ALA A 129 -3.65 26.18 4.04
CA ALA A 129 -2.54 27.09 3.83
C ALA A 129 -2.03 27.73 5.13
N PRO A 130 -1.49 26.91 6.05
CA PRO A 130 -0.21 27.25 6.62
C PRO A 130 0.77 26.11 6.32
N GLY A 131 1.55 26.25 5.24
CA GLY A 131 2.63 25.29 4.92
C GLY A 131 2.86 24.88 3.46
N GLY A 132 2.15 25.47 2.48
CA GLY A 132 2.50 25.36 1.05
C GLY A 132 1.58 24.49 0.21
N SER A 133 1.48 24.86 -1.07
CA SER A 133 0.77 24.12 -2.12
C SER A 133 1.21 22.66 -2.12
N VAL A 134 0.26 21.74 -1.95
CA VAL A 134 0.49 20.33 -2.24
C VAL A 134 0.73 20.25 -3.73
N GLY A 135 1.95 19.90 -4.14
CA GLY A 135 2.31 19.74 -5.55
C GLY A 135 1.43 18.70 -6.27
N PRO A 136 1.65 18.49 -7.57
CA PRO A 136 0.93 17.48 -8.32
C PRO A 136 1.23 16.07 -7.79
N LEU A 137 0.23 15.19 -7.82
CA LEU A 137 0.42 13.76 -7.60
C LEU A 137 1.39 13.19 -8.65
N LYS A 138 2.28 12.29 -8.21
CA LYS A 138 3.27 11.62 -9.06
C LYS A 138 3.22 10.13 -8.81
N GLY A 139 3.69 9.33 -9.75
CA GLY A 139 3.72 7.87 -9.64
C GLY A 139 2.90 7.20 -10.73
N ARG A 140 2.48 5.95 -10.49
CA ARG A 140 1.69 5.14 -11.43
C ARG A 140 0.40 4.70 -10.78
N VAL A 141 -0.69 4.73 -11.53
CA VAL A 141 -1.97 4.21 -11.04
C VAL A 141 -1.93 2.68 -10.97
N PRO A 142 -2.25 2.06 -9.83
CA PRO A 142 -2.23 0.60 -9.66
C PRO A 142 -3.55 -0.01 -10.13
N TRP A 143 -3.81 0.08 -11.43
CA TRP A 143 -5.08 -0.29 -12.05
C TRP A 143 -5.62 -1.67 -11.65
N GLU A 144 -4.76 -2.68 -11.62
CA GLU A 144 -5.14 -4.05 -11.22
C GLU A 144 -5.74 -4.11 -9.81
N ARG A 145 -5.18 -3.35 -8.86
CA ARG A 145 -5.72 -3.30 -7.48
C ARG A 145 -6.99 -2.45 -7.42
N MET A 146 -7.06 -1.39 -8.23
CA MET A 146 -8.27 -0.56 -8.35
C MET A 146 -9.47 -1.33 -8.91
N GLY A 147 -9.27 -2.47 -9.58
CA GLY A 147 -10.35 -3.33 -10.08
C GLY A 147 -11.31 -3.84 -8.99
N ALA A 148 -10.95 -3.77 -7.70
CA ALA A 148 -11.88 -4.05 -6.61
C ALA A 148 -12.99 -3.00 -6.46
N LEU A 149 -12.82 -1.80 -7.05
CA LEU A 149 -13.77 -0.69 -7.04
C LEU A 149 -14.84 -0.89 -8.13
N GLY A 150 -15.58 -2.00 -8.07
CA GLY A 150 -16.52 -2.40 -9.13
C GLY A 150 -17.73 -1.46 -9.30
N ASN A 151 -17.96 -0.54 -8.36
CA ASN A 151 -19.02 0.46 -8.44
C ASN A 151 -18.57 1.81 -8.97
N LEU A 152 -17.31 1.92 -9.43
CA LEU A 152 -16.73 3.19 -9.79
C LEU A 152 -17.30 3.72 -11.11
N VAL A 153 -17.79 4.97 -11.04
CA VAL A 153 -18.47 5.73 -12.10
C VAL A 153 -17.58 6.85 -12.61
N LEU A 154 -16.83 7.51 -11.73
CA LEU A 154 -15.98 8.66 -12.06
C LEU A 154 -14.54 8.47 -11.55
N ILE A 155 -13.57 8.63 -12.45
CA ILE A 155 -12.16 8.83 -12.11
C ILE A 155 -11.73 10.20 -12.62
N ASN A 156 -11.36 11.11 -11.72
CA ASN A 156 -10.80 12.40 -12.07
C ASN A 156 -9.40 12.56 -11.48
N LEU A 157 -8.38 12.53 -12.34
CA LEU A 157 -6.98 12.70 -11.98
C LEU A 157 -6.36 13.90 -12.71
N GLN A 158 -7.17 14.80 -13.26
CA GLN A 158 -6.74 15.90 -14.11
C GLN A 158 -5.66 16.78 -13.45
N GLY A 159 -4.68 17.20 -14.27
CA GLY A 159 -3.69 18.21 -13.90
C GLY A 159 -2.59 17.75 -12.96
N ASN A 160 -2.39 16.45 -12.80
CA ASN A 160 -1.32 15.92 -11.97
C ASN A 160 -0.04 15.62 -12.78
N ALA A 161 0.93 14.95 -12.18
CA ALA A 161 2.19 14.53 -12.81
C ALA A 161 2.31 12.99 -12.79
N ILE A 162 1.18 12.30 -12.86
CA ILE A 162 1.08 10.83 -12.89
C ILE A 162 1.59 10.34 -14.23
N HIS A 163 2.36 9.24 -14.23
CA HIS A 163 2.97 8.66 -15.41
C HIS A 163 2.61 7.18 -15.58
N GLY A 164 3.14 6.56 -16.64
CA GLY A 164 2.82 5.17 -17.01
C GLY A 164 1.58 5.06 -17.89
N PRO A 165 1.05 3.85 -18.10
CA PRO A 165 -0.12 3.62 -18.93
C PRO A 165 -1.35 4.37 -18.39
N PRO A 166 -2.11 5.09 -19.25
CA PRO A 166 -3.28 5.83 -18.83
C PRO A 166 -4.41 4.93 -18.33
N LEU A 167 -4.51 3.69 -18.84
CA LEU A 167 -5.54 2.72 -18.48
C LEU A 167 -4.99 1.28 -18.57
N PRO A 168 -5.55 0.31 -17.82
CA PRO A 168 -5.15 -1.11 -17.93
C PRO A 168 -5.74 -1.75 -19.19
N ALA A 169 -5.15 -2.85 -19.64
CA ALA A 169 -5.71 -3.63 -20.75
C ALA A 169 -7.07 -4.27 -20.39
N ASN A 170 -7.28 -4.63 -19.12
CA ASN A 170 -8.54 -5.19 -18.66
C ASN A 170 -9.41 -4.12 -17.98
N LEU A 171 -10.30 -3.50 -18.75
CA LEU A 171 -11.26 -2.52 -18.26
C LEU A 171 -12.58 -3.13 -17.75
N THR A 172 -12.77 -4.45 -17.91
CA THR A 172 -14.00 -5.13 -17.48
C THR A 172 -14.20 -5.12 -15.96
N ALA A 173 -13.13 -4.87 -15.20
CA ALA A 173 -13.18 -4.67 -13.75
C ALA A 173 -13.94 -3.39 -13.32
N PHE A 174 -14.19 -2.47 -14.26
CA PHE A 174 -14.87 -1.19 -14.00
C PHE A 174 -16.16 -1.06 -14.81
N PRO A 175 -17.16 -1.94 -14.59
CA PRO A 175 -18.32 -2.06 -15.48
C PRO A 175 -19.22 -0.83 -15.50
N LYS A 176 -19.11 0.05 -14.50
CA LYS A 176 -19.94 1.25 -14.33
C LYS A 176 -19.25 2.56 -14.70
N LEU A 177 -18.00 2.51 -15.18
CA LEU A 177 -17.26 3.73 -15.52
C LEU A 177 -18.01 4.53 -16.58
N TYR A 178 -18.29 5.79 -16.24
CA TYR A 178 -19.06 6.73 -17.03
C TYR A 178 -18.18 7.93 -17.46
N GLU A 179 -17.34 8.44 -16.56
CA GLU A 179 -16.35 9.47 -16.86
C GLU A 179 -14.95 9.10 -16.36
N ILE A 180 -13.97 9.33 -17.23
CA ILE A 180 -12.54 9.19 -16.94
C ILE A 180 -11.88 10.50 -17.37
N LEU A 181 -11.20 11.20 -16.47
CA LEU A 181 -10.56 12.49 -16.73
C LEU A 181 -9.08 12.41 -16.35
N LEU A 182 -8.23 12.28 -17.35
CA LEU A 182 -6.78 12.02 -17.20
C LEU A 182 -5.90 13.13 -17.79
N GLN A 183 -6.50 14.15 -18.41
CA GLN A 183 -5.83 15.25 -19.07
C GLN A 183 -4.87 16.02 -18.16
N GLY A 184 -3.79 16.55 -18.74
CA GLY A 184 -2.78 17.29 -18.00
C GLY A 184 -1.94 16.43 -17.06
N ASN A 185 -1.72 15.15 -17.40
CA ASN A 185 -0.79 14.23 -16.74
C ASN A 185 0.41 13.90 -17.64
N ARG A 186 1.31 13.03 -17.14
CA ARG A 186 2.49 12.50 -17.85
C ARG A 186 2.30 11.03 -18.28
N PHE A 187 1.06 10.63 -18.54
CA PHE A 187 0.76 9.28 -19.03
C PHE A 187 1.48 9.02 -20.35
N ASN A 188 1.85 7.77 -20.59
CA ASN A 188 2.53 7.32 -21.79
C ASN A 188 1.92 6.04 -22.34
N GLY A 189 2.24 5.72 -23.60
CA GLY A 189 1.59 4.63 -24.32
C GLY A 189 0.26 5.03 -24.94
N SER A 190 -0.48 4.04 -25.41
CA SER A 190 -1.75 4.22 -26.13
C SER A 190 -2.93 3.85 -25.23
N LEU A 191 -4.11 4.34 -25.59
CA LEU A 191 -5.36 3.84 -25.00
C LEU A 191 -5.54 2.37 -25.40
N PRO A 192 -5.99 1.49 -24.48
CA PRO A 192 -6.24 0.09 -24.79
C PRO A 192 -7.49 -0.07 -25.68
N ASP A 193 -7.44 -0.97 -26.65
CA ASP A 193 -8.57 -1.26 -27.56
C ASP A 193 -9.84 -1.71 -26.81
N GLN A 194 -9.64 -2.30 -25.63
CA GLN A 194 -10.70 -2.71 -24.71
C GLN A 194 -11.50 -1.53 -24.13
N ILE A 195 -11.15 -0.27 -24.39
CA ILE A 195 -11.97 0.90 -24.00
C ILE A 195 -13.43 0.77 -24.52
N SER A 196 -13.58 0.15 -25.69
CA SER A 196 -14.89 -0.16 -26.32
C SER A 196 -15.77 -1.14 -25.52
N THR A 197 -15.19 -1.84 -24.53
CA THR A 197 -15.93 -2.74 -23.64
C THR A 197 -16.68 -1.99 -22.53
N LEU A 198 -16.27 -0.75 -22.21
CA LEU A 198 -16.95 0.11 -21.24
C LEU A 198 -18.23 0.71 -21.84
N LYS A 199 -19.33 -0.05 -21.77
CA LYS A 199 -20.61 0.35 -22.39
C LYS A 199 -21.24 1.60 -21.78
N ALA A 200 -20.92 1.90 -20.52
CA ALA A 200 -21.42 3.07 -19.81
C ALA A 200 -20.58 4.34 -20.07
N LEU A 201 -19.39 4.23 -20.65
CA LEU A 201 -18.46 5.36 -20.79
C LEU A 201 -19.05 6.43 -21.73
N LYS A 202 -19.12 7.67 -21.26
CA LYS A 202 -19.56 8.83 -22.04
C LYS A 202 -18.50 9.91 -22.18
N LYS A 203 -17.50 9.93 -21.31
CA LYS A 203 -16.46 10.96 -21.30
C LYS A 203 -15.09 10.37 -20.96
N LEU A 204 -14.08 10.75 -21.74
CA LEU A 204 -12.68 10.35 -21.63
C LEU A 204 -11.76 11.56 -21.85
#